data_AF-A0A7C2QN66-F1
#
_entry.id   AF-A0A7C2QN66-F1
#
_cell.length_a   1.000
_cell.length_b   1.000
_cell.length_c   1.000
_cell.angle_alpha   90.00
_cell.angle_beta   90.00
_cell.angle_gamma   90.00
#
_symmetry.space_group_name_H-M   'P 1'
#
loop_
_entity.id
_entity.type
_entity.pdbx_description
1 polymer ?
#
loop_
_entity_poly.entity_id
_entity_poly.type
_entity_poly.pdbx_seq_one_letter_code
_entity_poly.pdbx_strand_id
1 'polypeptide(L)'
;MVSRWALFRSLRSLHRLREQDPVEEELRGWNWDRPPLRPRAYLGLGVSEVAYRYCETRRDVHLRRMGVSGERTQPLVDGSLVHAVLEAAASDVRRELALGASGWEAYERLSAGAAERLSKLGVDAGRQPWLVDLYKRLALAWCADEWAPAFTEYRVDGWPLGLSRNLKVDALAEGGVVIEAKYGRPQHFHKLALAGYALALEAHLEVPFEYGILLYVSNGSGRASVSWEPVYVSTALRREFVEERDAVIDLLLSGREPPKAASCPESCPFRGVCG
;
A
#
# COMPACT_ATOMS: atom_id res chain seq x y z
N MET A 1 4.32 13.59 11.36
CA MET A 1 3.68 14.34 10.25
C MET A 1 4.18 13.74 8.96
N VAL A 2 3.30 13.55 7.98
CA VAL A 2 3.65 13.02 6.65
C VAL A 2 4.30 14.16 5.88
N SER A 3 5.63 14.23 5.89
CA SER A 3 6.36 15.40 5.40
C SER A 3 7.66 14.98 4.71
N ARG A 4 8.20 15.85 3.87
CA ARG A 4 9.45 15.62 3.15
C ARG A 4 10.63 15.49 4.10
N TRP A 5 10.62 16.28 5.18
CA TRP A 5 11.63 16.17 6.23
C TRP A 5 11.58 14.80 6.94
N ALA A 6 10.39 14.28 7.22
CA ALA A 6 10.23 12.96 7.81
C ALA A 6 10.77 11.86 6.88
N LEU A 7 10.52 11.99 5.56
CA LEU A 7 11.08 11.12 4.53
C LEU A 7 12.61 11.09 4.57
N PHE A 8 13.28 12.24 4.49
CA PHE A 8 14.75 12.27 4.50
C PHE A 8 15.35 11.76 5.81
N ARG A 9 14.70 12.05 6.94
CA ARG A 9 15.11 11.48 8.24
C ARG A 9 15.00 9.96 8.25
N SER A 10 13.92 9.41 7.70
CA SER A 10 13.73 7.96 7.54
C SER A 10 14.81 7.36 6.64
N LEU A 11 15.05 7.94 5.47
CA LEU A 11 16.06 7.49 4.51
C LEU A 11 17.46 7.42 5.14
N ARG A 12 17.85 8.42 5.95
CA ARG A 12 19.14 8.40 6.66
C ARG A 12 19.28 7.17 7.58
N SER A 13 18.21 6.76 8.25
CA SER A 13 18.22 5.59 9.12
C SER A 13 18.24 4.29 8.32
N LEU A 14 17.40 4.19 7.28
CA LEU A 14 17.31 3.00 6.43
C LEU A 14 18.60 2.76 5.63
N HIS A 15 19.29 3.83 5.23
CA HIS A 15 20.56 3.74 4.53
C HIS A 15 21.62 3.00 5.34
N ARG A 16 21.71 3.26 6.65
CA ARG A 16 22.64 2.54 7.54
C ARG A 16 22.33 1.05 7.64
N LEU A 17 21.04 0.69 7.65
CA LEU A 17 20.63 -0.72 7.64
C LEU A 17 21.05 -1.39 6.33
N ARG A 18 20.82 -0.71 5.20
CA ARG A 18 21.26 -1.20 3.88
C ARG A 18 22.77 -1.41 3.80
N GLU A 19 23.57 -0.50 4.35
CA GLU A 19 25.03 -0.64 4.35
C GLU A 19 25.50 -1.86 5.17
N GLN A 20 24.77 -2.21 6.23
CA GLN A 20 25.12 -3.34 7.10
C GLN A 20 24.62 -4.69 6.56
N ASP A 21 23.47 -4.69 5.89
CA ASP A 21 22.80 -5.88 5.35
C ASP A 21 22.30 -5.58 3.93
N PRO A 22 23.20 -5.48 2.93
CA PRO A 22 22.80 -5.18 1.56
C PRO A 22 21.90 -6.29 1.00
N VAL A 23 20.90 -5.91 0.20
CA VAL A 23 20.01 -6.87 -0.44
C VAL A 23 20.83 -7.80 -1.36
N GLU A 24 20.68 -9.11 -1.15
CA GLU A 24 21.32 -10.14 -1.96
C GLU A 24 20.90 -10.05 -3.42
N GLU A 25 21.86 -10.18 -4.33
CA GLU A 25 21.64 -10.03 -5.76
C GLU A 25 20.55 -10.99 -6.28
N GLU A 26 20.54 -12.25 -5.83
CA GLU A 26 19.53 -13.24 -6.23
C GLU A 26 18.08 -12.85 -5.89
N LEU A 27 17.88 -11.93 -4.94
CA LEU A 27 16.57 -11.43 -4.50
C LEU A 27 16.27 -10.01 -5.02
N ARG A 28 16.98 -9.57 -6.05
CA ARG A 28 16.68 -8.36 -6.82
C ARG A 28 15.67 -8.64 -7.92
N GLY A 29 14.65 -7.78 -8.05
CA GLY A 29 13.55 -8.00 -8.98
C GLY A 29 13.97 -8.20 -10.44
N TRP A 30 15.08 -7.60 -10.89
CA TRP A 30 15.63 -7.81 -12.23
C TRP A 30 16.18 -9.23 -12.47
N ASN A 31 16.35 -10.05 -11.44
CA ASN A 31 16.68 -11.48 -11.52
C ASN A 31 15.43 -12.37 -11.52
N TRP A 32 14.29 -11.87 -12.01
CA TRP A 32 13.00 -12.59 -12.06
C TRP A 32 13.03 -13.88 -12.90
N ASP A 33 14.00 -14.03 -13.80
CA ASP A 33 14.12 -15.14 -14.75
C ASP A 33 14.74 -16.41 -14.16
N ARG A 34 15.32 -16.32 -12.95
CA ARG A 34 16.02 -17.40 -12.24
C ARG A 34 15.45 -17.64 -10.83
N PRO A 35 15.61 -18.84 -10.27
CA PRO A 35 15.33 -19.06 -8.84
C PRO A 35 16.16 -18.12 -7.95
N PRO A 36 15.62 -17.65 -6.81
CA PRO A 36 14.31 -17.99 -6.24
C PRO A 36 13.13 -17.16 -6.80
N LEU A 37 13.39 -16.11 -7.59
CA LEU A 37 12.33 -15.18 -8.01
C LEU A 37 11.44 -15.72 -9.12
N ARG A 38 11.94 -16.61 -9.98
CA ARG A 38 11.15 -17.25 -11.03
C ARG A 38 9.93 -17.98 -10.42
N PRO A 39 8.70 -17.57 -10.75
CA PRO A 39 7.50 -18.19 -10.18
C PRO A 39 7.29 -19.61 -10.71
N ARG A 40 6.67 -20.47 -9.89
CA ARG A 40 6.29 -21.83 -10.26
C ARG A 40 5.15 -21.88 -11.28
N ALA A 41 4.27 -20.87 -11.26
CA ALA A 41 3.22 -20.67 -12.24
C ALA A 41 2.85 -19.17 -12.32
N TYR A 42 2.29 -18.77 -13.47
CA TYR A 42 1.87 -17.39 -13.71
C TYR A 42 0.35 -17.26 -13.54
N LEU A 43 -0.09 -17.06 -12.30
CA LEU A 43 -1.51 -16.92 -11.96
C LEU A 43 -1.99 -15.46 -11.91
N GLY A 44 -1.10 -14.49 -12.13
CA GLY A 44 -1.43 -13.08 -12.07
C GLY A 44 -1.90 -12.65 -10.68
N LEU A 45 -1.12 -12.99 -9.63
CA LEU A 45 -1.48 -12.68 -8.24
C LEU A 45 -1.40 -11.17 -7.95
N GLY A 46 -2.39 -10.63 -7.25
CA GLY A 46 -2.26 -9.31 -6.64
C GLY A 46 -1.27 -9.35 -5.47
N VAL A 47 -0.55 -8.26 -5.22
CA VAL A 47 0.33 -8.15 -4.05
C VAL A 47 -0.44 -8.37 -2.74
N SER A 48 -1.68 -7.89 -2.66
CA SER A 48 -2.56 -8.12 -1.51
C SER A 48 -2.93 -9.58 -1.28
N GLU A 49 -3.08 -10.38 -2.34
CA GLU A 49 -3.39 -11.82 -2.24
C GLU A 49 -2.20 -12.61 -1.67
N VAL A 50 -0.98 -12.14 -1.94
CA VAL A 50 0.25 -12.73 -1.40
C VAL A 50 0.49 -12.24 0.02
N ALA A 51 0.57 -10.92 0.20
CA ALA A 51 1.03 -10.28 1.42
C ALA A 51 0.00 -10.33 2.56
N TYR A 52 -1.29 -10.11 2.29
CA TYR A 52 -2.26 -9.87 3.35
C TYR A 52 -2.89 -11.16 3.87
N ARG A 53 -2.27 -11.72 4.90
CA ARG A 53 -2.68 -12.96 5.55
C ARG A 53 -3.71 -12.73 6.66
N TYR A 54 -4.76 -11.94 6.37
CA TYR A 54 -5.88 -11.73 7.31
C TYR A 54 -6.66 -13.03 7.59
N CYS A 55 -6.68 -13.95 6.64
CA CYS A 55 -7.16 -15.31 6.83
C CYS A 55 -5.95 -16.26 6.88
N GLU A 56 -5.72 -16.91 8.03
CA GLU A 56 -4.56 -17.78 8.24
C GLU A 56 -4.52 -18.97 7.28
N THR A 57 -5.69 -19.45 6.84
CA THR A 57 -5.85 -20.56 5.89
C THR A 57 -5.87 -20.12 4.43
N ARG A 58 -5.80 -18.80 4.16
CA ARG A 58 -5.91 -18.20 2.81
C ARG A 58 -7.19 -18.61 2.05
N ARG A 59 -8.23 -19.03 2.78
CA ARG A 59 -9.54 -19.37 2.20
C ARG A 59 -10.18 -18.17 1.51
N ASP A 60 -9.94 -16.96 2.02
CA ASP A 60 -10.41 -15.71 1.39
C ASP A 60 -9.84 -15.50 -0.03
N VAL A 61 -8.56 -15.83 -0.24
CA VAL A 61 -7.92 -15.80 -1.57
C VAL A 61 -8.53 -16.85 -2.48
N HIS A 62 -8.71 -18.09 -1.98
CA HIS A 62 -9.34 -19.17 -2.73
C HIS A 62 -10.77 -18.79 -3.17
N LEU A 63 -11.62 -18.33 -2.25
CA LEU A 63 -13.01 -17.94 -2.52
C LEU A 63 -13.08 -16.81 -3.56
N ARG A 64 -12.23 -15.78 -3.43
CA ARG A 64 -12.14 -14.69 -4.40
C ARG A 64 -11.77 -15.20 -5.80
N ARG A 65 -10.81 -16.13 -5.89
CA ARG A 65 -10.37 -16.73 -7.14
C ARG A 65 -11.40 -17.67 -7.77
N MET A 66 -12.30 -18.23 -6.98
CA MET A 66 -13.47 -19.00 -7.45
C MET A 66 -14.66 -18.10 -7.83
N GLY A 67 -14.53 -16.78 -7.77
CA GLY A 67 -15.58 -15.83 -8.15
C GLY A 67 -16.64 -15.59 -7.07
N VAL A 68 -16.40 -16.04 -5.83
CA VAL A 68 -17.29 -15.74 -4.71
C VAL A 68 -17.18 -14.25 -4.38
N SER A 69 -18.33 -13.58 -4.31
CA SER A 69 -18.38 -12.15 -3.94
C SER A 69 -18.34 -11.99 -2.42
N GLY A 70 -17.41 -11.18 -1.95
CA GLY A 70 -17.31 -10.82 -0.54
C GLY A 70 -18.22 -9.65 -0.18
N GLU A 71 -18.68 -9.62 1.07
CA GLU A 71 -19.47 -8.52 1.62
C GLU A 71 -18.64 -7.24 1.76
N ARG A 72 -19.28 -6.10 1.54
CA ARG A 72 -18.63 -4.79 1.69
C ARG A 72 -18.73 -4.32 3.14
N THR A 73 -17.80 -4.76 3.98
CA THR A 73 -17.74 -4.40 5.40
C THR A 73 -17.32 -2.93 5.59
N GLN A 74 -17.77 -2.28 6.68
CA GLN A 74 -17.42 -0.88 6.96
C GLN A 74 -15.90 -0.61 6.98
N PRO A 75 -15.04 -1.49 7.57
CA PRO A 75 -13.60 -1.29 7.50
C PRO A 75 -13.03 -1.28 6.08
N LEU A 76 -13.60 -2.05 5.15
CA LEU A 76 -13.19 -2.04 3.74
C LEU A 76 -13.64 -0.76 3.04
N VAL A 77 -14.84 -0.26 3.35
CA VAL A 77 -15.32 1.04 2.85
C VAL A 77 -14.41 2.16 3.34
N ASP A 78 -14.15 2.22 4.64
CA ASP A 78 -13.28 3.24 5.23
C ASP A 78 -11.86 3.18 4.64
N GLY A 79 -11.30 1.97 4.49
CA GLY A 79 -10.02 1.77 3.83
C GLY A 79 -10.01 2.33 2.42
N SER A 80 -11.00 1.98 1.59
CA SER A 80 -11.12 2.51 0.23
C SER A 80 -11.23 4.04 0.19
N LEU A 81 -11.96 4.65 1.12
CA LEU A 81 -12.08 6.10 1.23
C LEU A 81 -10.76 6.76 1.67
N VAL A 82 -9.98 6.12 2.54
CA VAL A 82 -8.64 6.58 2.92
C VAL A 82 -7.71 6.67 1.71
N HIS A 83 -7.64 5.63 0.88
CA HIS A 83 -6.83 5.68 -0.35
C HIS A 83 -7.31 6.79 -1.29
N ALA A 84 -8.62 6.93 -1.49
CA ALA A 84 -9.20 7.99 -2.32
C ALA A 84 -8.86 9.41 -1.80
N VAL A 85 -8.86 9.61 -0.48
CA VAL A 85 -8.53 10.89 0.15
C VAL A 85 -7.03 11.20 0.04
N LEU A 86 -6.16 10.19 0.22
CA LEU A 86 -4.71 10.33 0.04
C LEU A 86 -4.35 10.73 -1.39
N GLU A 87 -4.92 10.02 -2.39
CA GLU A 87 -4.80 10.34 -3.81
C GLU A 87 -5.27 11.78 -4.09
N ALA A 88 -6.47 12.13 -3.62
CA ALA A 88 -7.05 13.45 -3.85
C ALA A 88 -6.17 14.55 -3.27
N ALA A 89 -5.74 14.43 -2.01
CA ALA A 89 -4.89 15.42 -1.37
C ALA A 89 -3.55 15.58 -2.12
N ALA A 90 -2.92 14.49 -2.55
CA ALA A 90 -1.62 14.57 -3.20
C ALA A 90 -1.75 15.19 -4.60
N SER A 91 -2.75 14.76 -5.36
CA SER A 91 -3.06 15.31 -6.69
C SER A 91 -3.45 16.79 -6.64
N ASP A 92 -4.25 17.18 -5.65
CA ASP A 92 -4.69 18.56 -5.46
C ASP A 92 -3.52 19.48 -5.08
N VAL A 93 -2.66 19.08 -4.14
CA VAL A 93 -1.47 19.85 -3.76
C VAL A 93 -0.51 19.97 -4.94
N ARG A 94 -0.19 18.86 -5.62
CA ARG A 94 0.68 18.88 -6.81
C ARG A 94 0.16 19.86 -7.86
N ARG A 95 -1.15 19.87 -8.11
CA ARG A 95 -1.77 20.77 -9.09
C ARG A 95 -1.60 22.24 -8.70
N GLU A 96 -1.90 22.63 -7.46
CA GLU A 96 -1.76 24.03 -7.03
C GLU A 96 -0.30 24.51 -7.12
N LEU A 97 0.64 23.69 -6.65
CA LEU A 97 2.07 24.02 -6.72
C LEU A 97 2.57 24.10 -8.18
N ALA A 98 2.12 23.19 -9.05
CA ALA A 98 2.47 23.22 -10.48
C ALA A 98 1.90 24.46 -11.21
N LEU A 99 0.79 25.02 -10.72
CA LEU A 99 0.22 26.28 -11.21
C LEU A 99 0.92 27.53 -10.64
N GLY A 100 1.95 27.36 -9.81
CA GLY A 100 2.75 28.44 -9.25
C GLY A 100 2.16 29.08 -8.00
N ALA A 101 1.14 28.48 -7.38
CA ALA A 101 0.68 28.93 -6.07
C ALA A 101 1.76 28.66 -5.02
N SER A 102 1.98 29.62 -4.13
CA SER A 102 2.78 29.37 -2.93
C SER A 102 2.08 28.38 -2.00
N GLY A 103 2.83 27.72 -1.12
CA GLY A 103 2.27 26.72 -0.20
C GLY A 103 1.06 27.21 0.61
N TRP A 104 1.10 28.44 1.13
CA TRP A 104 -0.01 28.97 1.93
C TRP A 104 -1.26 29.26 1.08
N GLU A 105 -1.11 29.82 -0.12
CA GLU A 105 -2.22 30.07 -1.05
C GLU A 105 -2.89 28.76 -1.48
N ALA A 106 -2.08 27.75 -1.79
CA ALA A 106 -2.56 26.41 -2.13
C ALA A 106 -3.36 25.82 -0.97
N TYR A 107 -2.84 25.88 0.26
CA TYR A 107 -3.55 25.35 1.42
C TYR A 107 -4.88 26.05 1.71
N GLU A 108 -4.93 27.39 1.62
CA GLU A 108 -6.18 28.13 1.84
C GLU A 108 -7.27 27.71 0.85
N ARG A 109 -6.94 27.62 -0.45
CA ARG A 109 -7.88 27.18 -1.49
C ARG A 109 -8.38 25.75 -1.26
N LEU A 110 -7.45 24.82 -1.01
CA LEU A 110 -7.78 23.40 -0.84
C LEU A 110 -8.58 23.16 0.44
N SER A 111 -8.21 23.81 1.55
CA SER A 111 -8.88 23.64 2.83
C SER A 111 -10.29 24.24 2.86
N ALA A 112 -10.54 25.32 2.11
CA ALA A 112 -11.87 25.91 1.95
C ALA A 112 -12.82 24.98 1.17
N GLY A 113 -12.33 24.35 0.09
CA GLY A 113 -13.10 23.43 -0.76
C GLY A 113 -13.15 21.97 -0.30
N ALA A 114 -12.48 21.61 0.80
CA ALA A 114 -12.24 20.20 1.17
C ALA A 114 -13.52 19.36 1.29
N ALA A 115 -14.57 19.86 1.94
CA ALA A 115 -15.81 19.10 2.14
C ALA A 115 -16.52 18.81 0.79
N GLU A 116 -16.57 19.79 -0.11
CA GLU A 116 -17.15 19.62 -1.44
C GLU A 116 -16.28 18.71 -2.33
N ARG A 117 -14.96 18.83 -2.22
CA ARG A 117 -14.02 17.98 -2.95
C ARG A 117 -14.18 16.51 -2.59
N LEU A 118 -14.37 16.22 -1.31
CA LEU A 118 -14.50 14.86 -0.78
C LEU A 118 -15.92 14.29 -0.93
N SER A 119 -16.97 15.12 -0.94
CA SER A 119 -18.33 14.65 -1.21
C SER A 119 -18.44 14.02 -2.60
N LYS A 120 -17.71 14.57 -3.59
CA LYS A 120 -17.57 13.99 -4.95
C LYS A 120 -16.91 12.60 -4.96
N LEU A 121 -16.23 12.21 -3.88
CA LEU A 121 -15.62 10.89 -3.68
C LEU A 121 -16.49 9.97 -2.81
N GLY A 122 -17.71 10.40 -2.44
CA GLY A 122 -18.61 9.64 -1.59
C GLY A 122 -18.37 9.80 -0.09
N VAL A 123 -17.58 10.80 0.34
CA VAL A 123 -17.39 11.13 1.75
C VAL A 123 -18.55 11.99 2.25
N ASP A 124 -19.25 11.51 3.29
CA ASP A 124 -20.23 12.31 4.01
C ASP A 124 -19.52 13.05 5.15
N ALA A 125 -19.30 14.36 5.01
CA ALA A 125 -18.59 15.16 6.01
C ALA A 125 -19.28 15.20 7.39
N GLY A 126 -20.61 15.01 7.45
CA GLY A 126 -21.35 14.95 8.71
C GLY A 126 -21.12 13.64 9.46
N ARG A 127 -21.00 12.53 8.73
CA ARG A 127 -20.76 11.20 9.31
C ARG A 127 -19.27 10.84 9.44
N GLN A 128 -18.44 11.36 8.55
CA GLN A 128 -17.03 11.06 8.41
C GLN A 128 -16.16 12.33 8.46
N PRO A 129 -16.32 13.21 9.47
CA PRO A 129 -15.53 14.45 9.57
C PRO A 129 -14.02 14.19 9.65
N TRP A 130 -13.62 13.01 10.13
CA TRP A 130 -12.23 12.58 10.22
C TRP A 130 -11.55 12.46 8.84
N LEU A 131 -12.28 12.15 7.77
CA LEU A 131 -11.71 12.11 6.40
C LEU A 131 -11.43 13.51 5.86
N VAL A 132 -12.28 14.49 6.22
CA VAL A 132 -12.04 15.91 5.92
C VAL A 132 -10.83 16.41 6.70
N ASP A 133 -10.72 16.04 7.98
CA ASP A 133 -9.54 16.32 8.81
C ASP A 133 -8.26 15.69 8.22
N LEU A 134 -8.32 14.43 7.76
CA LEU A 134 -7.21 13.77 7.07
C LEU A 134 -6.74 14.57 5.85
N TYR A 135 -7.66 14.91 4.94
CA TYR A 135 -7.35 15.69 3.74
C TYR A 135 -6.66 17.01 4.10
N LYS A 136 -7.24 17.76 5.05
CA LYS A 136 -6.69 19.06 5.47
C LYS A 136 -5.31 18.91 6.12
N ARG A 137 -5.07 17.86 6.90
CA ARG A 137 -3.75 17.60 7.52
C ARG A 137 -2.69 17.28 6.48
N LEU A 138 -3.02 16.45 5.49
CA LEU A 138 -2.11 16.10 4.40
C LEU A 138 -1.82 17.33 3.54
N ALA A 139 -2.86 18.05 3.12
CA ALA A 139 -2.72 19.28 2.35
C ALA A 139 -1.85 20.31 3.08
N LEU A 140 -2.07 20.51 4.39
CA LEU A 140 -1.25 21.41 5.19
C LEU A 140 0.22 21.00 5.19
N ALA A 141 0.52 19.73 5.48
CA ALA A 141 1.89 19.25 5.57
C ALA A 141 2.63 19.33 4.22
N TRP A 142 1.95 18.97 3.15
CA TRP A 142 2.53 18.94 1.79
C TRP A 142 2.66 20.33 1.18
N CYS A 143 1.70 21.22 1.38
CA CYS A 143 1.84 22.61 0.99
C CYS A 143 2.95 23.33 1.76
N ALA A 144 3.10 23.07 3.07
CA ALA A 144 4.14 23.70 3.88
C ALA A 144 5.56 23.32 3.43
N ASP A 145 5.74 22.08 2.96
CA ASP A 145 7.02 21.58 2.42
C ASP A 145 7.17 21.85 0.91
N GLU A 146 6.17 22.45 0.26
CA GLU A 146 6.03 22.54 -1.20
C GLU A 146 6.34 21.21 -1.90
N TRP A 147 5.84 20.12 -1.31
CA TRP A 147 6.15 18.76 -1.66
C TRP A 147 4.92 17.88 -1.57
N ALA A 148 4.71 17.06 -2.58
CA ALA A 148 3.74 15.98 -2.53
C ALA A 148 4.35 14.71 -3.15
N PRO A 149 4.00 13.52 -2.65
CA PRO A 149 4.44 12.26 -3.26
C PRO A 149 4.15 12.25 -4.76
N ALA A 150 5.14 11.85 -5.56
CA ALA A 150 5.14 12.11 -7.01
C ALA A 150 4.19 11.22 -7.81
N PHE A 151 3.69 10.14 -7.21
CA PHE A 151 2.88 9.17 -7.90
C PHE A 151 1.80 8.71 -6.96
N THR A 152 0.56 8.82 -7.38
CA THR A 152 -0.55 8.19 -6.69
C THR A 152 -1.17 7.25 -7.72
N GLU A 153 -1.24 5.96 -7.37
CA GLU A 153 -1.61 4.83 -8.26
C GLU A 153 -0.60 4.49 -9.40
N TYR A 154 0.71 4.44 -9.11
CA TYR A 154 1.71 4.04 -10.11
C TYR A 154 1.47 2.59 -10.57
N ARG A 155 1.31 2.38 -11.88
CA ARG A 155 1.11 1.05 -12.47
C ARG A 155 2.44 0.38 -12.75
N VAL A 156 2.58 -0.87 -12.32
CA VAL A 156 3.76 -1.69 -12.56
C VAL A 156 3.36 -3.08 -13.08
N ASP A 157 4.09 -3.57 -14.09
CA ASP A 157 3.89 -4.93 -14.59
C ASP A 157 4.61 -5.92 -13.68
N GLY A 158 3.84 -6.66 -12.87
CA GLY A 158 4.36 -7.70 -11.99
C GLY A 158 4.40 -9.09 -12.63
N TRP A 159 4.02 -9.23 -13.91
CA TRP A 159 3.96 -10.52 -14.60
C TRP A 159 5.25 -11.33 -14.56
N PRO A 160 6.47 -10.75 -14.71
CA PRO A 160 7.71 -11.51 -14.63
C PRO A 160 7.88 -12.31 -13.32
N LEU A 161 7.24 -11.85 -12.25
CA LEU A 161 7.25 -12.47 -10.93
C LEU A 161 6.01 -13.33 -10.65
N GLY A 162 5.16 -13.59 -11.64
CA GLY A 162 3.90 -14.32 -11.49
C GLY A 162 2.76 -13.49 -10.88
N LEU A 163 2.99 -12.19 -10.69
CA LEU A 163 2.01 -11.24 -10.18
C LEU A 163 1.16 -10.66 -11.32
N SER A 164 0.17 -9.85 -10.98
CA SER A 164 -0.70 -9.18 -11.95
C SER A 164 0.08 -8.22 -12.86
N ARG A 165 -0.36 -8.08 -14.11
CA ARG A 165 0.16 -7.08 -15.07
C ARG A 165 -0.20 -5.65 -14.71
N ASN A 166 -1.19 -5.47 -13.83
CA ASN A 166 -1.77 -4.18 -13.49
C ASN A 166 -1.67 -3.93 -11.98
N LEU A 167 -0.52 -4.24 -11.37
CA LEU A 167 -0.28 -3.86 -9.98
C LEU A 167 -0.29 -2.34 -9.87
N LYS A 168 -0.76 -1.86 -8.73
CA LYS A 168 -0.80 -0.44 -8.42
C LYS A 168 -0.11 -0.20 -7.09
N VAL A 169 0.91 0.62 -7.11
CA VAL A 169 1.59 1.11 -5.91
C VAL A 169 0.85 2.35 -5.43
N ASP A 170 0.52 2.43 -4.14
CA ASP A 170 -0.22 3.56 -3.58
C ASP A 170 0.52 4.87 -3.84
N ALA A 171 1.81 4.94 -3.50
CA ALA A 171 2.65 6.05 -3.91
C ALA A 171 4.15 5.73 -4.01
N LEU A 172 4.86 6.56 -4.78
CA LEU A 172 6.32 6.61 -4.81
C LEU A 172 6.81 7.99 -4.34
N ALA A 173 7.91 7.99 -3.60
CA ALA A 173 8.57 9.19 -3.12
C ALA A 173 10.07 9.21 -3.50
N GLU A 174 10.70 10.36 -3.25
CA GLU A 174 12.10 10.63 -3.59
C GLU A 174 13.04 9.59 -2.96
N GLY A 175 14.11 9.24 -3.68
CA GLY A 175 15.05 8.22 -3.23
C GLY A 175 14.59 6.78 -3.45
N GLY A 176 13.62 6.54 -4.35
CA GLY A 176 13.16 5.20 -4.70
C GLY A 176 12.32 4.55 -3.59
N VAL A 177 11.50 5.35 -2.89
CA VAL A 177 10.74 4.88 -1.73
C VAL A 177 9.33 4.48 -2.14
N VAL A 178 8.94 3.25 -1.78
CA VAL A 178 7.58 2.74 -1.94
C VAL A 178 6.74 3.12 -0.72
N ILE A 179 5.60 3.76 -0.92
CA ILE A 179 4.65 4.07 0.15
C ILE A 179 3.44 3.17 -0.03
N GLU A 180 3.04 2.48 1.05
CA GLU A 180 1.81 1.71 1.14
C GLU A 180 0.95 2.26 2.29
N ALA A 181 -0.28 2.64 1.99
CA ALA A 181 -1.24 3.14 2.96
C ALA A 181 -2.15 2.02 3.49
N LYS A 182 -2.47 2.09 4.78
CA LYS A 182 -3.34 1.12 5.45
C LYS A 182 -4.30 1.82 6.40
N TYR A 183 -5.57 1.46 6.33
CA TYR A 183 -6.54 1.82 7.36
C TYR A 183 -6.58 0.75 8.47
N GLY A 184 -6.48 1.18 9.72
CA GLY A 184 -6.59 0.32 10.89
C GLY A 184 -5.26 0.06 11.59
N ARG A 185 -5.14 -1.10 12.24
CA ARG A 185 -3.99 -1.43 13.10
C ARG A 185 -2.80 -1.93 12.27
N PRO A 186 -1.56 -1.59 12.67
CA PRO A 186 -0.37 -2.22 12.11
C PRO A 186 -0.40 -3.74 12.24
N GLN A 187 0.04 -4.41 11.18
CA GLN A 187 0.20 -5.85 11.10
C GLN A 187 1.56 -6.15 10.48
N HIS A 188 2.21 -7.21 10.95
CA HIS A 188 3.55 -7.57 10.49
C HIS A 188 3.58 -7.80 8.97
N PHE A 189 2.58 -8.52 8.45
CA PHE A 189 2.49 -8.88 7.04
C PHE A 189 2.26 -7.68 6.09
N HIS A 190 1.96 -6.47 6.60
CA HIS A 190 1.89 -5.30 5.72
C HIS A 190 3.24 -4.96 5.08
N LYS A 191 4.35 -5.32 5.74
CA LYS A 191 5.71 -5.14 5.21
C LYS A 191 5.92 -5.95 3.92
N LEU A 192 5.29 -7.12 3.81
CA LEU A 192 5.39 -7.97 2.62
C LEU A 192 4.86 -7.29 1.36
N ALA A 193 3.87 -6.41 1.48
CA ALA A 193 3.38 -5.66 0.32
C ALA A 193 4.47 -4.74 -0.25
N LEU A 194 5.25 -4.08 0.61
CA LEU A 194 6.40 -3.27 0.18
C LEU A 194 7.43 -4.11 -0.57
N ALA A 195 7.72 -5.34 -0.09
CA ALA A 195 8.61 -6.26 -0.80
C ALA A 195 8.07 -6.68 -2.17
N GLY A 196 6.77 -7.00 -2.26
CA GLY A 196 6.13 -7.33 -3.53
C GLY A 196 6.21 -6.20 -4.55
N TYR A 197 5.91 -4.96 -4.14
CA TYR A 197 6.02 -3.80 -5.01
C TYR A 197 7.48 -3.48 -5.36
N ALA A 198 8.41 -3.55 -4.40
CA ALA A 198 9.83 -3.34 -4.66
C ALA A 198 10.36 -4.31 -5.71
N LEU A 199 10.07 -5.60 -5.57
CA LEU A 199 10.46 -6.63 -6.55
C LEU A 199 9.85 -6.36 -7.93
N ALA A 200 8.56 -6.01 -7.99
CA ALA A 200 7.89 -5.70 -9.26
C ALA A 200 8.48 -4.44 -9.93
N LEU A 201 8.78 -3.40 -9.16
CA LEU A 201 9.40 -2.18 -9.66
C LEU A 201 10.83 -2.44 -10.14
N GLU A 202 11.62 -3.20 -9.40
CA GLU A 202 12.97 -3.61 -9.82
C GLU A 202 12.95 -4.45 -11.09
N ALA A 203 11.98 -5.37 -11.24
CA ALA A 203 11.81 -6.17 -12.45
C ALA A 203 11.41 -5.32 -13.67
N HIS A 204 10.64 -4.25 -13.44
CA HIS A 204 10.11 -3.39 -14.50
C HIS A 204 11.07 -2.26 -14.90
N LEU A 205 11.79 -1.68 -13.93
CA LEU A 205 12.59 -0.48 -14.11
C LEU A 205 14.11 -0.72 -14.06
N GLU A 206 14.55 -1.91 -13.63
CA GLU A 206 15.98 -2.26 -13.52
C GLU A 206 16.78 -1.30 -12.63
N VAL A 207 16.13 -0.70 -11.62
CA VAL A 207 16.75 0.18 -10.62
C VAL A 207 16.33 -0.26 -9.21
N PRO A 208 17.19 -0.11 -8.18
CA PRO A 208 16.93 -0.64 -6.85
C PRO A 208 15.79 0.06 -6.11
N PHE A 209 14.91 -0.72 -5.48
CA PHE A 209 13.86 -0.26 -4.57
C PHE A 209 14.00 -0.94 -3.20
N GLU A 210 14.69 -0.28 -2.27
CA GLU A 210 15.12 -0.90 -1.00
C GLU A 210 14.43 -0.30 0.22
N TYR A 211 13.64 0.75 0.01
CA TYR A 211 13.07 1.54 1.07
C TYR A 211 11.57 1.60 0.90
N GLY A 212 10.85 1.43 2.00
CA GLY A 212 9.42 1.59 2.03
C GLY A 212 8.93 2.35 3.25
N ILE A 213 7.71 2.85 3.17
CA ILE A 213 6.99 3.48 4.28
C ILE A 213 5.61 2.87 4.35
N LEU A 214 5.24 2.37 5.52
CA LEU A 214 3.85 2.05 5.84
C LEU A 214 3.20 3.27 6.47
N LEU A 215 2.17 3.77 5.79
CA LEU A 215 1.36 4.89 6.25
C LEU A 215 0.06 4.37 6.85
N TYR A 216 -0.03 4.34 8.18
CA TYR A 216 -1.24 3.91 8.85
C TYR A 216 -2.16 5.07 9.13
N VAL A 217 -3.42 4.93 8.74
CA VAL A 217 -4.49 5.87 9.04
C VAL A 217 -5.49 5.20 9.96
N SER A 218 -5.94 5.90 10.99
CA SER A 218 -7.04 5.46 11.83
C SER A 218 -7.92 6.63 12.24
N ASN A 219 -9.18 6.34 12.57
CA ASN A 219 -10.10 7.32 13.14
C ASN A 219 -9.96 7.35 14.66
N GLY A 220 -9.45 8.45 15.21
CA GLY A 220 -9.39 8.74 16.64
C GLY A 220 -10.44 9.77 17.03
N SER A 221 -11.60 9.33 17.52
CA SER A 221 -12.68 10.19 18.04
C SER A 221 -13.08 11.34 17.10
N GLY A 222 -13.20 11.06 15.79
CA GLY A 222 -13.60 12.05 14.78
C GLY A 222 -12.44 12.85 14.17
N ARG A 223 -11.20 12.54 14.53
CA ARG A 223 -9.98 13.08 13.90
C ARG A 223 -9.14 11.97 13.30
N ALA A 224 -8.45 12.25 12.20
CA ALA A 224 -7.54 11.29 11.62
C ALA A 224 -6.23 11.23 12.41
N SER A 225 -5.82 10.02 12.76
CA SER A 225 -4.47 9.72 13.23
C SER A 225 -3.68 9.10 12.09
N VAL A 226 -2.44 9.55 11.92
CA VAL A 226 -1.53 9.07 10.88
C VAL A 226 -0.21 8.64 11.50
N SER A 227 0.17 7.37 11.31
CA SER A 227 1.46 6.82 11.72
C SER A 227 2.34 6.57 10.50
N TRP A 228 3.64 6.80 10.67
CA TRP A 228 4.66 6.73 9.63
C TRP A 228 5.71 5.71 10.07
N GLU A 229 5.70 4.52 9.47
CA GLU A 229 6.66 3.45 9.77
C GLU A 229 7.63 3.27 8.60
N PRO A 230 8.90 3.71 8.71
CA PRO A 230 9.91 3.43 7.70
C PRO A 230 10.36 1.97 7.77
N VAL A 231 10.53 1.35 6.61
CA VAL A 231 10.85 -0.07 6.46
C VAL A 231 12.02 -0.23 5.49
N TYR A 232 13.04 -0.96 5.90
CA TYR A 232 14.08 -1.46 5.01
C TYR A 232 13.58 -2.75 4.35
N VAL A 233 13.51 -2.79 3.03
CA VAL A 233 13.02 -3.93 2.25
C VAL A 233 14.17 -4.92 2.04
N SER A 234 14.56 -5.56 3.15
CA SER A 234 15.73 -6.44 3.24
C SER A 234 15.57 -7.73 2.44
N THR A 235 16.69 -8.46 2.30
CA THR A 235 16.76 -9.83 1.78
C THR A 235 15.71 -10.73 2.44
N ALA A 236 15.62 -10.71 3.78
CA ALA A 236 14.69 -11.56 4.51
C ALA A 236 13.22 -11.28 4.15
N LEU A 237 12.84 -10.00 4.05
CA LEU A 237 11.47 -9.60 3.70
C LEU A 237 11.11 -9.96 2.25
N ARG A 238 12.09 -9.88 1.34
CA ARG A 238 11.93 -10.30 -0.07
C ARG A 238 11.76 -11.81 -0.18
N ARG A 239 12.58 -12.57 0.56
CA ARG A 239 12.49 -14.03 0.62
C ARG A 239 11.13 -14.48 1.16
N GLU A 240 10.67 -13.89 2.26
CA GLU A 240 9.35 -14.18 2.84
C GLU A 240 8.20 -13.89 1.85
N PHE A 241 8.25 -12.78 1.10
CA PHE A 241 7.24 -12.50 0.08
C PHE A 241 7.22 -13.55 -1.02
N VAL A 242 8.39 -13.99 -1.49
CA VAL A 242 8.53 -15.01 -2.54
C VAL A 242 8.01 -16.37 -2.06
N GLU A 243 8.31 -16.76 -0.83
CA GLU A 243 7.81 -17.98 -0.19
C GLU A 243 6.28 -17.96 -0.07
N GLU A 244 5.71 -16.85 0.40
CA GLU A 244 4.26 -16.69 0.52
C GLU A 244 3.57 -16.64 -0.85
N ARG A 245 4.21 -16.09 -1.88
CA ARG A 245 3.71 -16.14 -3.26
C ARG A 245 3.62 -17.57 -3.74
N ASP A 246 4.71 -18.33 -3.59
CA ASP A 246 4.76 -19.72 -4.02
C ASP A 246 3.75 -20.58 -3.24
N ALA A 247 3.55 -20.32 -1.95
CA ALA A 247 2.52 -20.97 -1.15
C ALA A 247 1.09 -20.69 -1.66
N VAL A 248 0.80 -19.44 -2.08
CA VAL A 248 -0.49 -19.10 -2.71
C VAL A 248 -0.65 -19.77 -4.07
N ILE A 249 0.41 -19.85 -4.87
CA ILE A 249 0.38 -20.57 -6.14
C ILE A 249 0.05 -22.05 -5.90
N ASP A 250 0.77 -22.71 -4.99
CA ASP A 250 0.57 -24.13 -4.67
C ASP A 250 -0.85 -24.38 -4.14
N LEU A 251 -1.37 -23.48 -3.30
CA LEU A 251 -2.75 -23.52 -2.81
C LEU A 251 -3.76 -23.51 -3.97
N LEU A 252 -3.65 -22.56 -4.88
CA LEU A 252 -4.59 -22.38 -5.99
C LEU A 252 -4.49 -23.53 -7.02
N LEU A 253 -3.27 -24.01 -7.31
CA LEU A 253 -3.05 -25.13 -8.21
C LEU A 253 -3.57 -26.46 -7.63
N SER A 254 -3.58 -26.61 -6.31
CA SER A 254 -4.10 -27.82 -5.67
C SER A 254 -5.59 -28.06 -5.94
N GLY A 255 -6.35 -26.99 -6.25
CA GLY A 255 -7.80 -27.02 -6.39
C GLY A 255 -8.57 -27.36 -5.10
N ARG A 256 -7.87 -27.59 -3.98
CA ARG A 256 -8.49 -27.94 -2.70
C ARG A 256 -8.93 -26.67 -1.99
N GLU A 257 -10.19 -26.62 -1.59
CA GLU A 257 -10.68 -25.53 -0.76
C GLU A 257 -9.99 -25.58 0.63
N PRO A 258 -9.38 -24.47 1.09
CA PRO A 258 -8.76 -24.44 2.40
C PRO A 258 -9.78 -24.57 3.53
N PRO A 259 -9.37 -25.12 4.70
CA PRO A 259 -10.25 -25.18 5.85
C PRO A 259 -10.67 -23.78 6.32
N LYS A 260 -11.77 -23.71 7.07
CA LYS A 260 -12.17 -22.46 7.74
C LYS A 260 -11.09 -22.09 8.76
N ALA A 261 -10.75 -20.81 8.85
CA ALA A 261 -9.80 -20.34 9.85
C ALA A 261 -10.38 -20.53 11.26
N ALA A 262 -9.54 -20.93 12.21
CA ALA A 262 -9.93 -21.05 13.62
C ALA A 262 -10.29 -19.68 14.23
N SER A 263 -9.62 -18.63 13.76
CA SER A 263 -9.88 -17.24 14.10
C SER A 263 -10.16 -16.45 12.82
N CYS A 264 -11.42 -16.01 12.64
CA CYS A 264 -11.84 -15.21 11.48
C CYS A 264 -12.06 -13.76 11.92
N PRO A 265 -11.38 -12.77 11.31
CA PRO A 265 -11.56 -11.38 11.69
C PRO A 265 -12.95 -10.88 11.34
N GLU A 266 -13.50 -9.96 12.14
CA GLU A 266 -14.85 -9.44 11.91
C GLU A 266 -14.99 -8.66 10.61
N SER A 267 -13.88 -8.10 10.12
CA SER A 267 -13.80 -7.39 8.86
C SER A 267 -13.74 -8.32 7.64
N CYS A 268 -13.64 -9.65 7.83
CA CYS A 268 -13.52 -10.60 6.73
C CYS A 268 -14.76 -10.52 5.82
N PRO A 269 -14.58 -10.20 4.53
CA PRO A 269 -15.72 -10.07 3.61
C PRO A 269 -16.37 -11.43 3.29
N PHE A 270 -15.72 -12.55 3.64
CA PHE A 270 -16.24 -13.89 3.42
C PHE A 270 -16.75 -14.57 4.69
N ARG A 271 -16.95 -13.80 5.78
CA ARG A 271 -17.41 -14.34 7.05
C ARG A 271 -18.75 -15.06 6.90
N GLY A 272 -19.73 -14.47 6.20
CA GLY A 272 -21.02 -15.10 5.93
C GLY A 272 -20.95 -16.41 5.15
N VAL A 273 -19.92 -16.60 4.31
CA VAL A 273 -19.67 -17.87 3.58
C VAL A 273 -19.06 -18.92 4.51
N CYS A 274 -18.23 -18.49 5.46
CA CYS A 274 -17.59 -19.39 6.40
C CYS A 274 -18.50 -19.81 7.55
N GLY A 275 -19.59 -19.10 7.83
CA GLY A 275 -20.48 -19.37 8.98
C GLY A 275 -19.84 -18.93 10.28
#